data_AF-A0A8S4S209-F1
#
_entry.id   AF-A0A8S4S209-F1
#
_cell.length_a   1.000
_cell.length_b   1.000
_cell.length_c   1.000
_cell.angle_alpha   90.00
_cell.angle_beta   90.00
_cell.angle_gamma   90.00
#
_symmetry.space_group_name_H-M   'P 1'
#
loop_
_entity.id
_entity.type
_entity.pdbx_description
1 polymer ?
#
loop_
_entity_poly.entity_id
_entity_poly.type
_entity_poly.pdbx_seq_one_letter_code
_entity_poly.pdbx_strand_id
1 'polypeptide(L)'
;MLAVSLRDQIRNEKIRRRISVTDIAQRVAKLKWKWAGHIARRTDGRWGSKVLKWRPQTLPVRSVGRPETGWTDDIKRVAGSR
;
A
#
# COMPACT_ATOMS: atom_id res chain seq x y z
N MET A 1 15.48 -18.53 -15.11
CA MET A 1 15.70 -17.18 -15.68
C MET A 1 15.03 -17.12 -17.05
N LEU A 2 14.47 -15.97 -17.43
CA LEU A 2 13.97 -15.77 -18.80
C LEU A 2 15.19 -15.55 -19.70
N ALA A 3 15.48 -16.47 -20.62
CA ALA A 3 16.57 -16.37 -21.59
C ALA A 3 16.25 -15.29 -22.65
N VAL A 4 16.29 -14.02 -22.23
CA VAL A 4 15.94 -12.85 -23.04
C VAL A 4 17.12 -11.91 -23.04
N SER A 5 17.52 -11.46 -24.23
CA SER A 5 18.62 -10.52 -24.43
C SER A 5 18.10 -9.11 -24.71
N LEU A 6 18.95 -8.09 -24.51
CA LEU A 6 18.60 -6.70 -24.88
C LEU A 6 18.33 -6.54 -26.39
N ARG A 7 18.89 -7.43 -27.23
CA ARG A 7 18.67 -7.42 -28.69
C ARG A 7 17.26 -7.84 -29.09
N ASP A 8 16.57 -8.59 -28.23
CA ASP A 8 15.21 -9.06 -28.50
C ASP A 8 14.19 -7.91 -28.43
N GLN A 9 14.58 -6.74 -27.89
CA GLN A 9 13.77 -5.52 -27.74
C GLN A 9 12.35 -5.80 -27.21
N ILE A 10 12.21 -6.79 -26.34
CA ILE A 10 10.92 -7.20 -25.80
C ILE A 10 10.46 -6.15 -24.79
N ARG A 11 9.29 -5.57 -25.03
CA ARG A 11 8.66 -4.64 -24.09
C ARG A 11 8.49 -5.28 -22.71
N ASN A 12 8.76 -4.52 -21.66
CA ASN A 12 8.67 -4.98 -20.28
C ASN A 12 7.28 -5.55 -19.94
N GLU A 13 6.20 -5.02 -20.53
CA GLU A 13 4.85 -5.56 -20.37
C GLU A 13 4.72 -7.03 -20.83
N LYS A 14 5.34 -7.40 -21.96
CA LYS A 14 5.33 -8.78 -22.46
C LYS A 14 6.09 -9.71 -21.52
N ILE A 15 7.22 -9.22 -20.99
CA ILE A 15 8.00 -9.93 -19.99
C ILE A 15 7.12 -10.17 -18.75
N ARG A 16 6.55 -9.11 -18.16
CA ARG A 16 5.71 -9.21 -16.96
C ARG A 16 4.51 -10.14 -17.14
N ARG A 17 3.86 -10.16 -18.32
CA ARG A 17 2.81 -11.13 -18.65
C ARG A 17 3.35 -12.57 -18.66
N ARG A 18 4.50 -12.82 -19.29
CA ARG A 18 5.09 -14.16 -19.42
C ARG A 18 5.48 -14.79 -18.07
N ILE A 19 5.98 -13.97 -17.14
CA ILE A 19 6.32 -14.42 -15.77
C ILE A 19 5.16 -14.32 -14.78
N SER A 20 3.96 -13.91 -15.23
CA SER A 20 2.78 -13.69 -14.37
C SER A 20 3.13 -12.91 -13.10
N VAL A 21 4.01 -11.90 -13.22
CA VAL A 21 4.45 -11.14 -12.06
C VAL A 21 3.26 -10.36 -11.53
N THR A 22 2.89 -10.65 -10.28
CA THR A 22 1.89 -9.85 -9.58
C THR A 22 2.32 -8.40 -9.60
N ASP A 23 1.39 -7.50 -9.90
CA ASP A 23 1.66 -6.09 -9.88
C ASP A 23 2.29 -5.70 -8.52
N ILE A 24 3.43 -5.01 -8.57
CA ILE A 24 4.22 -4.71 -7.38
C ILE A 24 3.43 -3.76 -6.47
N ALA A 25 2.67 -2.82 -7.04
CA ALA A 25 1.86 -1.91 -6.25
C ALA A 25 0.75 -2.67 -5.51
N GLN A 26 0.11 -3.65 -6.16
CA GLN A 26 -0.85 -4.54 -5.51
C GLN A 26 -0.20 -5.36 -4.38
N ARG A 27 1.01 -5.89 -4.60
CA ARG A 27 1.74 -6.67 -3.58
C ARG A 27 2.08 -5.80 -2.37
N VAL A 28 2.61 -4.60 -2.59
CA VAL A 28 2.93 -3.63 -1.54
C VAL A 28 1.67 -3.25 -0.76
N ALA A 29 0.57 -2.95 -1.45
CA ALA A 29 -0.70 -2.62 -0.83
C ALA A 29 -1.24 -3.79 0.04
N LYS A 30 -1.19 -5.03 -0.46
CA LYS A 30 -1.60 -6.20 0.30
C LYS A 30 -0.78 -6.41 1.57
N LEU A 31 0.54 -6.26 1.50
CA LEU A 31 1.42 -6.36 2.67
C LEU A 31 1.14 -5.25 3.68
N LYS A 32 0.99 -4.02 3.18
CA LYS A 32 0.63 -2.84 3.95
C LYS A 32 -0.64 -3.07 4.76
N TRP A 33 -1.73 -3.49 4.12
CA TRP A 33 -3.01 -3.74 4.81
C TRP A 33 -2.99 -4.97 5.71
N LYS A 34 -2.24 -6.03 5.36
CA LYS A 34 -2.06 -7.20 6.22
C LYS A 34 -1.42 -6.79 7.55
N TRP A 35 -0.39 -5.94 7.51
CA TRP A 35 0.24 -5.40 8.70
C TRP A 35 -0.72 -4.50 9.49
N ALA A 36 -1.38 -3.54 8.82
CA ALA A 36 -2.33 -2.63 9.47
C ALA A 36 -3.46 -3.38 10.18
N GLY A 37 -4.06 -4.38 9.52
CA GLY A 37 -5.10 -5.21 10.11
C GLY A 37 -4.59 -6.09 11.24
N HIS A 38 -3.35 -6.60 11.16
CA HIS A 38 -2.73 -7.35 12.25
C HIS A 38 -2.52 -6.47 13.48
N ILE A 39 -2.01 -5.25 13.33
CA ILE A 39 -1.86 -4.28 14.43
C ILE A 39 -3.23 -3.89 15.00
N ALA A 40 -4.22 -3.64 14.17
CA ALA A 40 -5.57 -3.24 14.60
C ALA A 40 -6.26 -4.29 15.49
N ARG A 41 -5.94 -5.58 15.32
CA ARG A 41 -6.47 -6.68 16.15
C ARG A 41 -5.71 -6.89 17.47
N ARG A 42 -4.54 -6.27 17.65
CA ARG A 42 -3.80 -6.38 18.91
C ARG A 42 -4.39 -5.47 19.98
N THR A 43 -4.50 -5.99 21.19
CA THR A 43 -4.97 -5.30 22.39
C THR A 43 -3.86 -5.10 23.44
N ASP A 44 -2.61 -5.39 23.08
CA ASP A 44 -1.43 -5.41 23.97
C ASP A 44 -0.89 -4.01 24.35
N GLY A 45 -1.62 -2.94 24.04
CA GLY A 45 -1.27 -1.56 24.41
C GLY A 45 0.02 -1.02 23.78
N ARG A 46 0.63 -1.75 22.84
CA ARG A 46 1.91 -1.37 22.23
C ARG A 46 1.79 -0.13 21.34
N TRP A 47 2.94 0.51 21.12
CA TRP A 47 3.07 1.68 20.25
C TRP A 47 2.51 1.50 18.85
N GLY A 48 2.51 0.27 18.30
CA GLY A 48 1.97 -0.01 16.98
C GLY A 48 0.52 0.47 16.80
N SER A 49 -0.34 0.27 17.80
CA SER A 49 -1.73 0.73 17.75
C SER A 49 -1.85 2.25 17.87
N LYS A 50 -0.95 2.89 18.61
CA LYS A 50 -0.87 4.37 18.68
C LYS A 50 -0.44 4.96 17.35
N VAL A 51 0.60 4.40 16.72
CA VAL A 51 1.11 4.82 15.41
C VAL A 51 0.06 4.62 14.32
N LEU A 52 -0.66 3.49 14.32
CA LEU A 52 -1.69 3.22 13.32
C LEU A 52 -2.84 4.24 13.36
N LYS A 53 -3.20 4.70 14.57
CA LYS A 53 -4.27 5.68 14.79
C LYS A 53 -3.78 7.12 14.80
N TRP A 54 -2.47 7.33 14.73
CA TRP A 54 -1.87 8.65 14.88
C TRP A 54 -2.29 9.57 13.74
N ARG A 55 -2.78 10.75 14.11
CA ARG A 55 -3.06 11.87 13.21
C ARG A 55 -2.34 13.10 13.75
N PRO A 56 -1.59 13.84 12.91
CA PRO A 56 -0.98 15.09 13.35
C PRO A 56 -2.07 16.16 13.51
N GLN A 57 -2.58 16.31 14.74
CA GLN A 57 -3.67 17.25 15.05
C GLN A 57 -3.26 18.73 14.92
N THR A 58 -1.96 19.02 14.83
CA THR A 58 -1.36 20.35 14.99
C THR A 58 -0.76 20.95 13.72
N LEU A 59 -0.79 20.25 12.58
CA LEU A 59 -0.31 20.81 11.32
C LEU A 59 -1.39 21.73 10.71
N PRO A 60 -1.00 22.87 10.12
CA PRO A 60 -1.95 23.72 9.39
C PRO A 60 -2.66 22.88 8.33
N VAL A 61 -3.97 23.10 8.21
CA VAL A 61 -4.85 22.45 7.23
C VAL A 61 -4.13 22.42 5.89
N ARG A 62 -3.76 21.22 5.41
CA ARG A 62 -3.01 21.08 4.16
C ARG A 62 -3.78 21.77 3.03
N SER A 63 -3.04 22.43 2.13
CA SER A 63 -3.62 23.16 1.01
C SER A 63 -4.60 22.29 0.20
N VAL A 64 -5.62 22.96 -0.35
CA VAL A 64 -6.67 22.38 -1.21
C VAL A 64 -6.01 21.73 -2.43
N GLY A 65 -5.74 20.43 -2.33
CA GLY A 65 -5.05 19.68 -3.37
C GLY A 65 -4.50 18.34 -2.87
N ARG A 66 -4.01 18.29 -1.63
CA ARG A 66 -3.60 17.02 -1.01
C ARG A 66 -4.19 16.88 0.40
N PRO A 67 -5.43 16.38 0.51
CA PRO A 67 -6.02 16.08 1.80
C PRO A 67 -5.17 15.06 2.55
N GLU A 68 -5.16 15.16 3.88
CA GLU A 68 -4.48 14.20 4.74
C GLU A 68 -5.08 12.82 4.57
N THR A 69 -4.40 11.96 3.80
CA THR A 69 -4.85 10.59 3.57
C THR A 69 -4.09 9.66 4.50
N GLY A 70 -4.80 9.07 5.45
CA GLY A 70 -4.23 8.11 6.39
C GLY A 70 -4.41 6.66 5.96
N TRP A 71 -3.96 5.73 6.80
CA TRP A 71 -4.15 4.29 6.63
C TRP A 71 -5.64 3.90 6.58
N THR A 72 -6.46 4.54 7.42
CA THR A 72 -7.91 4.32 7.45
C THR A 72 -8.56 4.71 6.13
N ASP A 73 -8.17 5.83 5.53
CA ASP A 73 -8.77 6.34 4.31
C ASP A 73 -8.38 5.46 3.10
N ASP A 74 -7.13 4.99 3.07
CA ASP A 74 -6.66 4.04 2.06
C ASP A 74 -7.39 2.69 2.15
N ILE A 75 -7.66 2.20 3.36
CA ILE A 75 -8.43 0.96 3.57
C ILE A 75 -9.90 1.17 3.17
N LYS A 76 -10.54 2.28 3.57
CA LYS A 76 -11.91 2.62 3.17
C LYS A 76 -12.07 2.69 1.66
N ARG A 77 -11.09 3.26 0.97
CA ARG A 77 -11.09 3.36 -0.50
C ARG A 77 -11.12 2.01 -1.20
N VAL A 78 -10.48 0.99 -0.61
CA VAL A 78 -10.35 -0.33 -1.25
C VAL A 78 -11.39 -1.33 -0.75
N ALA A 79 -11.69 -1.34 0.55
CA ALA A 79 -12.58 -2.30 1.18
C ALA A 79 -14.00 -1.75 1.45
N GLY A 80 -14.24 -0.45 1.22
CA GLY A 80 -15.48 0.23 1.57
C GLY A 80 -15.55 0.64 3.04
N SER A 81 -16.55 1.45 3.38
CA SER A 81 -17.01 1.64 4.76
C SER A 81 -18.06 0.59 5.10
N ARG A 82 -18.01 0.07 6.33
CA ARG A 82 -19.07 -0.76 6.88
C ARG A 82 -20.21 0.09 7.39
#